data_AF-A0A3A9VH38-F1
#
_entry.id   AF-A0A3A9VH38-F1
#
_cell.length_a   1.000
_cell.length_b   1.000
_cell.length_c   1.000
_cell.angle_alpha   90.00
_cell.angle_beta   90.00
_cell.angle_gamma   90.00
#
_symmetry.space_group_name_H-M   'P 1'
#
loop_
_entity.id
_entity.type
_entity.pdbx_description
1 polymer ?
#
loop_
_entity_poly.entity_id
_entity_poly.type
_entity_poly.pdbx_seq_one_letter_code
_entity_poly.pdbx_strand_id
1 'polypeptide(L)'
;MNFKPGDFFIGIFDLFAILLPGIVFVYLWINEIRAVFNFSNIETSETILFLVMSYITGHFLLNISYPLDLLYFQFHEKSLGRDRFYKAFSFIRMNNVSALQELERNTAHYKLFRSLSFVFFIEIIHGFIGGALSPWIFIVLTLLSVWRYWFLKEWTGELALDFEKTIRENTIN
;
A
#
# COMPACT_ATOMS: atom_id res chain seq x y z
N MET A 1 3.05 24.76 19.37
CA MET A 1 2.46 23.69 18.55
C MET A 1 2.46 22.43 19.39
N ASN A 2 1.29 21.85 19.69
CA ASN A 2 1.21 20.61 20.46
C ASN A 2 1.45 19.43 19.52
N PHE A 3 2.69 19.01 19.39
CA PHE A 3 3.07 17.83 18.60
C PHE A 3 2.48 16.58 19.27
N LYS A 4 1.56 15.90 18.58
CA LYS A 4 1.01 14.62 19.03
C LYS A 4 1.85 13.51 18.41
N PRO A 5 2.46 12.61 19.20
CA PRO A 5 3.26 11.51 18.67
C PRO A 5 2.54 10.65 17.61
N GLY A 6 1.21 10.55 17.66
CA GLY A 6 0.40 9.80 16.70
C GLY A 6 0.53 10.26 15.24
N ASP A 7 0.68 11.56 14.99
CA ASP A 7 0.73 12.10 13.62
C ASP A 7 2.03 11.71 12.90
N PHE A 8 3.11 11.51 13.66
CA PHE A 8 4.39 11.02 13.15
C PHE A 8 4.30 9.57 12.67
N PHE A 9 3.56 8.71 13.39
CA PHE A 9 3.43 7.31 13.03
C PHE A 9 2.64 7.10 11.74
N ILE A 10 1.62 7.93 11.46
CA ILE A 10 0.88 7.86 10.20
C ILE A 10 1.82 8.09 9.01
N GLY A 11 2.64 9.14 9.09
CA GLY A 11 3.62 9.45 8.04
C GLY A 11 4.62 8.30 7.81
N ILE A 12 5.00 7.59 8.89
CA ILE A 12 5.86 6.41 8.80
C ILE A 12 5.17 5.26 8.06
N PHE A 13 3.91 4.96 8.38
CA PHE A 13 3.21 3.87 7.70
C PHE A 13 2.99 4.14 6.21
N ASP A 14 2.62 5.37 5.85
CA ASP A 14 2.51 5.77 4.44
C ASP A 14 3.88 5.71 3.73
N LEU A 15 4.96 6.11 4.41
CA LEU A 15 6.33 5.95 3.90
C LEU A 15 6.64 4.48 3.62
N PHE A 16 6.36 3.56 4.55
CA PHE A 16 6.61 2.13 4.34
C PHE A 16 5.73 1.52 3.26
N ALA A 17 4.47 1.97 3.13
CA ALA A 17 3.57 1.53 2.07
C ALA A 17 4.09 1.85 0.66
N ILE A 18 4.93 2.87 0.54
CA ILE A 18 5.62 3.25 -0.70
C ILE A 18 7.00 2.58 -0.78
N LEU A 19 7.80 2.69 0.28
CA LEU A 19 9.22 2.30 0.28
C LEU A 19 9.40 0.79 0.18
N LEU A 20 8.62 -0.01 0.93
CA LEU A 20 8.84 -1.45 1.04
C LEU A 20 8.60 -2.21 -0.29
N PRO A 21 7.51 -1.98 -1.05
CA PRO A 21 7.34 -2.57 -2.38
C PRO A 21 8.47 -2.18 -3.34
N GLY A 22 8.95 -0.93 -3.24
CA GLY A 22 10.07 -0.45 -4.03
C GLY A 22 11.40 -1.12 -3.66
N ILE A 23 11.65 -1.37 -2.38
CA ILE A 23 12.80 -2.15 -1.91
C ILE A 23 12.76 -3.56 -2.49
N VAL A 24 11.61 -4.23 -2.38
CA VAL A 24 11.43 -5.58 -2.91
C VAL A 24 11.68 -5.60 -4.41
N PHE A 25 11.09 -4.67 -5.17
CA PHE A 25 11.27 -4.60 -6.61
C PHE A 25 12.73 -4.33 -7.02
N VAL A 26 13.35 -3.29 -6.46
CA VAL A 26 14.74 -2.94 -6.79
C VAL A 26 15.70 -4.05 -6.40
N TYR A 27 15.45 -4.74 -5.29
CA TYR A 27 16.25 -5.89 -4.87
C TYR A 27 16.15 -7.06 -5.86
N LEU A 28 14.95 -7.37 -6.34
CA LEU A 28 14.73 -8.45 -7.32
C LEU A 28 15.34 -8.14 -8.69
N TRP A 29 15.39 -6.87 -9.08
CA TRP A 29 15.92 -6.39 -10.37
C TRP A 29 17.30 -5.73 -10.28
N ILE A 30 18.04 -5.96 -9.19
CA ILE A 30 19.26 -5.18 -8.93
C ILE A 30 20.33 -5.40 -10.00
N ASN A 31 20.41 -6.59 -10.58
CA ASN A 31 21.41 -6.93 -11.59
C ASN A 31 21.11 -6.25 -12.92
N GLU A 32 19.84 -6.26 -13.33
CA GLU A 32 19.33 -5.61 -14.53
C GLU A 32 19.48 -4.09 -14.42
N ILE A 33 19.14 -3.52 -13.27
CA ILE A 33 19.34 -2.10 -12.98
C ILE A 33 20.84 -1.76 -13.07
N ARG A 34 21.72 -2.54 -12.44
CA ARG A 34 23.17 -2.32 -12.51
C ARG A 34 23.70 -2.38 -13.95
N ALA A 35 23.22 -3.34 -14.74
CA ALA A 35 23.61 -3.48 -16.15
C ALA A 35 23.18 -2.28 -17.00
N VAL A 36 21.95 -1.77 -16.81
CA VAL A 36 21.42 -0.63 -17.56
C VAL A 36 22.18 0.67 -17.22
N PHE A 37 22.50 0.89 -15.95
CA PHE A 37 23.13 2.14 -15.50
C PHE A 37 24.67 2.09 -15.45
N ASN A 38 25.27 0.94 -15.77
CA ASN A 38 26.72 0.71 -15.78
C ASN A 38 27.40 1.13 -14.46
N PHE A 39 26.78 0.81 -13.32
CA PHE A 39 27.33 1.11 -12.00
C PHE A 39 28.52 0.19 -11.72
N SER A 40 29.73 0.70 -11.98
CA SER A 40 30.94 -0.12 -11.90
C SER A 40 31.71 -0.04 -10.58
N ASN A 41 31.63 1.02 -9.76
CA ASN A 41 32.39 1.13 -8.48
C ASN A 41 32.00 2.36 -7.63
N ILE A 42 30.93 2.35 -6.81
CA ILE A 42 30.70 3.46 -5.84
C ILE A 42 30.31 2.93 -4.46
N GLU A 43 31.29 2.45 -3.71
CA GLU A 43 31.14 1.68 -2.46
C GLU A 43 30.27 2.33 -1.37
N THR A 44 30.24 3.66 -1.25
CA THR A 44 29.45 4.36 -0.21
C THR A 44 28.16 5.01 -0.72
N SER A 45 27.96 5.13 -2.04
CA SER A 45 26.73 5.72 -2.61
C SER A 45 25.62 4.68 -2.86
N GLU A 46 25.95 3.39 -2.85
CA GLU A 46 25.02 2.34 -3.25
C GLU A 46 23.80 2.25 -2.34
N THR A 47 23.94 2.41 -1.02
CA THR A 47 22.79 2.34 -0.11
C THR A 47 21.85 3.53 -0.28
N ILE A 48 22.38 4.75 -0.42
CA ILE A 48 21.57 5.94 -0.62
C ILE A 48 20.86 5.86 -1.97
N LEU A 49 21.59 5.49 -3.02
CA LEU A 49 21.04 5.32 -4.35
C LEU A 49 19.97 4.22 -4.37
N PHE A 50 20.21 3.08 -3.71
CA PHE A 50 19.24 2.01 -3.54
C PHE A 50 17.96 2.53 -2.87
N LEU A 51 18.07 3.24 -1.74
CA LEU A 51 16.92 3.81 -1.04
C LEU A 51 16.16 4.82 -1.89
N VAL A 52 16.86 5.70 -2.62
CA VAL A 52 16.25 6.69 -3.52
C VAL A 52 15.52 5.98 -4.66
N MET A 53 16.16 5.00 -5.30
CA MET A 53 15.54 4.21 -6.37
C MET A 53 14.33 3.44 -5.87
N SER A 54 14.43 2.79 -4.70
CA SER A 54 13.30 2.11 -4.08
C SER A 54 12.14 3.05 -3.78
N TYR A 55 12.41 4.25 -3.25
CA TYR A 55 11.36 5.24 -3.00
C TYR A 55 10.67 5.69 -4.31
N ILE A 56 11.45 6.01 -5.35
CA ILE A 56 10.92 6.42 -6.66
C ILE A 56 10.09 5.29 -7.27
N THR A 57 10.64 4.08 -7.35
CA THR A 57 9.95 2.92 -7.92
C THR A 57 8.70 2.55 -7.13
N GLY A 58 8.75 2.65 -5.80
CA GLY A 58 7.59 2.45 -4.93
C GLY A 58 6.41 3.35 -5.28
N HIS A 59 6.67 4.63 -5.55
CA HIS A 59 5.64 5.57 -6.01
C HIS A 59 5.02 5.14 -7.34
N PHE A 60 5.85 4.74 -8.31
CA PHE A 60 5.35 4.24 -9.59
C PHE A 60 4.49 2.99 -9.44
N LEU A 61 4.95 2.02 -8.65
CA LEU A 61 4.22 0.79 -8.35
C LEU A 61 2.86 1.08 -7.69
N LEU A 62 2.82 2.00 -6.73
CA LEU A 62 1.59 2.37 -6.05
C LEU A 62 0.57 2.98 -7.03
N ASN A 63 1.01 3.80 -7.98
CA ASN A 63 0.14 4.42 -8.99
C ASN A 63 -0.33 3.41 -10.05
N ILE A 64 0.59 2.57 -10.57
CA ILE A 64 0.26 1.56 -11.57
C ILE A 64 -0.67 0.48 -10.99
N SER A 65 -0.63 0.24 -9.68
CA SER A 65 -1.52 -0.73 -9.02
C SER A 65 -3.01 -0.30 -8.93
N TYR A 66 -3.38 0.90 -9.39
CA TYR A 66 -4.76 1.41 -9.38
C TYR A 66 -5.82 0.50 -10.05
N PRO A 67 -5.54 -0.26 -11.13
CA PRO A 67 -6.51 -1.19 -11.69
C PRO A 67 -7.00 -2.25 -10.69
N LEU A 68 -6.23 -2.58 -9.65
CA LEU A 68 -6.69 -3.47 -8.57
C LEU A 68 -7.82 -2.83 -7.75
N ASP A 69 -7.88 -1.50 -7.66
CA ASP A 69 -9.04 -0.81 -7.09
C ASP A 69 -10.27 -0.97 -7.98
N LEU A 70 -10.12 -0.83 -9.29
CA LEU A 70 -11.21 -1.00 -10.25
C LEU A 70 -11.79 -2.41 -10.22
N LEU A 71 -10.91 -3.43 -10.20
CA LEU A 71 -11.33 -4.83 -10.06
C LEU A 71 -12.07 -5.05 -8.75
N TYR A 72 -11.54 -4.54 -7.63
CA TYR A 72 -12.24 -4.61 -6.35
C TYR A 72 -13.64 -3.98 -6.45
N PHE A 73 -13.77 -2.80 -7.04
CA PHE A 73 -15.07 -2.15 -7.20
C PHE A 73 -16.03 -2.98 -8.05
N GLN A 74 -15.56 -3.57 -9.14
CA GLN A 74 -16.40 -4.39 -10.01
C GLN A 74 -16.96 -5.63 -9.30
N PHE A 75 -16.18 -6.26 -8.41
CA PHE A 75 -16.64 -7.43 -7.68
C PHE A 75 -17.43 -7.10 -6.41
N HIS A 76 -17.21 -5.92 -5.81
CA HIS A 76 -17.69 -5.59 -4.47
C HIS A 76 -18.59 -4.35 -4.39
N GLU A 77 -19.11 -3.87 -5.52
CA GLU A 77 -20.00 -2.69 -5.64
C GLU A 77 -21.21 -2.69 -4.67
N LYS A 78 -21.54 -3.84 -4.08
CA LYS A 78 -22.69 -3.99 -3.18
C LYS A 78 -22.44 -3.64 -1.70
N SER A 79 -21.20 -3.67 -1.16
CA SER A 79 -21.03 -3.64 0.30
C SER A 79 -20.96 -2.23 0.93
N LEU A 80 -20.21 -1.29 0.34
CA LEU A 80 -20.16 0.11 0.79
C LEU A 80 -20.08 1.04 -0.42
N GLY A 81 -21.15 1.80 -0.66
CA GLY A 81 -21.14 2.84 -1.70
C GLY A 81 -19.98 3.81 -1.44
N ARG A 82 -19.17 4.09 -2.47
CA ARG A 82 -17.96 4.93 -2.40
C ARG A 82 -18.23 6.25 -1.66
N ASP A 83 -19.39 6.85 -1.90
CA ASP A 83 -19.80 8.10 -1.28
C ASP A 83 -20.05 7.98 0.23
N ARG A 84 -20.53 6.83 0.72
CA ARG A 84 -20.75 6.59 2.15
C ARG A 84 -19.42 6.54 2.90
N PHE A 85 -18.44 5.82 2.36
CA PHE A 85 -17.11 5.77 2.96
C PHE A 85 -16.47 7.17 3.05
N TYR A 86 -16.49 7.97 1.97
CA TYR A 86 -15.90 9.30 2.00
C TYR A 86 -16.64 10.28 2.93
N LYS A 87 -17.96 10.15 3.05
CA LYS A 87 -18.75 10.92 4.02
C LYS A 87 -18.37 10.53 5.46
N ALA A 88 -18.31 9.23 5.77
CA ALA A 88 -17.90 8.74 7.08
C ALA A 88 -16.47 9.19 7.42
N PHE A 89 -15.54 9.04 6.48
CA PHE A 89 -14.15 9.44 6.65
C PHE A 89 -14.00 10.95 6.91
N SER A 90 -14.68 11.80 6.12
CA SER A 90 -14.64 13.26 6.32
C SER A 90 -15.29 13.66 7.65
N PHE A 91 -16.37 13.00 8.06
CA PHE A 91 -16.99 13.20 9.37
C PHE A 91 -16.04 12.84 10.51
N ILE A 92 -15.41 11.67 10.46
CA ILE A 92 -14.44 11.22 11.47
C ILE A 92 -13.26 12.18 11.56
N ARG A 93 -12.73 12.62 10.42
CA ARG A 93 -11.62 13.59 10.37
C ARG A 93 -11.91 14.87 11.13
N MET A 94 -13.16 15.34 11.12
CA MET A 94 -13.55 16.58 11.79
C MET A 94 -13.90 16.40 13.27
N ASN A 95 -14.27 15.18 13.70
CA ASN A 95 -14.83 14.94 15.03
C ASN A 95 -13.94 14.09 15.95
N ASN A 96 -13.07 13.23 15.43
CA ASN A 96 -12.26 12.33 16.24
C ASN A 96 -10.91 11.98 15.59
N VAL A 97 -9.84 12.62 16.08
CA VAL A 97 -8.47 12.41 15.60
C VAL A 97 -7.96 10.99 15.87
N SER A 98 -8.37 10.35 16.99
CA SER A 98 -7.90 9.00 17.32
C SER A 98 -8.49 7.95 16.36
N ALA A 99 -9.78 8.08 16.03
CA ALA A 99 -10.43 7.20 15.05
C ALA A 99 -9.85 7.41 13.64
N LEU A 100 -9.52 8.67 13.29
CA LEU A 100 -8.83 8.98 12.04
C LEU A 100 -7.47 8.28 11.94
N GLN A 101 -6.65 8.34 13.00
CA GLN A 101 -5.33 7.71 13.03
C GLN A 101 -5.41 6.19 12.78
N GLU A 102 -6.41 5.52 13.35
CA GLU A 102 -6.64 4.10 13.13
C GLU A 102 -7.05 3.79 11.68
N LEU A 103 -7.92 4.62 11.08
CA LEU A 103 -8.31 4.47 9.67
C LEU A 103 -7.15 4.72 8.71
N GLU A 104 -6.32 5.72 8.98
CA GLU A 104 -5.14 6.04 8.17
C GLU A 104 -4.08 4.93 8.27
N ARG A 105 -3.89 4.34 9.45
CA ARG A 105 -3.04 3.15 9.62
C ARG A 105 -3.50 1.98 8.76
N ASN A 106 -4.79 1.64 8.83
CA ASN A 106 -5.34 0.55 8.01
C ASN A 106 -5.28 0.89 6.50
N THR A 107 -5.41 2.17 6.17
CA THR A 107 -5.25 2.68 4.81
C THR A 107 -3.84 2.45 4.25
N ALA A 108 -2.82 2.76 5.04
CA ALA A 108 -1.44 2.49 4.65
C ALA A 108 -1.19 0.98 4.44
N HIS A 109 -1.77 0.13 5.30
CA HIS A 109 -1.63 -1.33 5.15
C HIS A 109 -2.20 -1.85 3.84
N TYR A 110 -3.43 -1.46 3.44
CA TYR A 110 -3.96 -1.98 2.17
C TYR A 110 -3.21 -1.40 0.95
N LYS A 111 -2.71 -0.16 1.00
CA LYS A 111 -1.85 0.42 -0.06
C LYS A 111 -0.57 -0.40 -0.26
N LEU A 112 0.04 -0.84 0.85
CA LEU A 112 1.22 -1.71 0.85
C LEU A 112 0.93 -3.04 0.13
N PHE A 113 -0.14 -3.74 0.52
CA PHE A 113 -0.48 -5.03 -0.10
C PHE A 113 -0.90 -4.88 -1.57
N ARG A 114 -1.55 -3.77 -1.93
CA ARG A 114 -1.94 -3.47 -3.32
C ARG A 114 -0.71 -3.37 -4.22
N SER A 115 0.29 -2.60 -3.81
CA SER A 115 1.53 -2.42 -4.57
C SER A 115 2.41 -3.69 -4.57
N LEU A 116 2.51 -4.42 -3.46
CA LEU A 116 3.20 -5.72 -3.42
C LEU A 116 2.58 -6.76 -4.36
N SER A 117 1.25 -6.83 -4.44
CA SER A 117 0.54 -7.70 -5.38
C SER A 117 1.00 -7.45 -6.82
N PHE A 118 1.22 -6.17 -7.16
CA PHE A 118 1.67 -5.78 -8.49
C PHE A 118 3.16 -6.14 -8.73
N VAL A 119 4.03 -5.96 -7.72
CA VAL A 119 5.43 -6.41 -7.79
C VAL A 119 5.50 -7.89 -8.09
N PHE A 120 4.79 -8.72 -7.32
CA PHE A 120 4.80 -10.17 -7.53
C PHE A 120 4.18 -10.56 -8.87
N PHE A 121 3.17 -9.83 -9.35
CA PHE A 121 2.62 -10.05 -10.68
C PHE A 121 3.65 -9.82 -11.80
N ILE A 122 4.49 -8.79 -11.69
CA ILE A 122 5.60 -8.57 -12.64
C ILE A 122 6.59 -9.74 -12.58
N GLU A 123 6.93 -10.23 -11.39
CA GLU A 123 7.85 -11.37 -11.22
C GLU A 123 7.31 -12.67 -11.82
N ILE A 124 5.99 -12.89 -11.77
CA ILE A 124 5.37 -14.04 -12.45
C ILE A 124 5.67 -13.95 -13.96
N ILE A 125 5.43 -12.78 -14.57
CA ILE A 125 5.68 -12.56 -16.00
C ILE A 125 7.17 -12.77 -16.32
N HIS A 126 8.05 -12.18 -15.51
CA HIS A 126 9.50 -12.30 -15.68
C HIS A 126 9.97 -13.76 -15.57
N GLY A 127 9.47 -14.51 -14.58
CA GLY A 127 9.78 -15.93 -14.41
C GLY A 127 9.38 -16.80 -15.61
N PHE A 128 8.27 -16.48 -16.28
CA PHE A 128 7.86 -17.19 -17.51
C PHE A 128 8.70 -16.85 -18.75
N ILE A 129 9.37 -15.69 -18.78
CA ILE A 129 10.21 -15.25 -19.91
C ILE A 129 11.66 -15.82 -19.80
N GLY A 130 12.00 -16.47 -18.69
CA GLY A 130 13.33 -17.02 -18.44
C GLY A 130 14.03 -16.47 -17.20
N GLY A 131 13.30 -15.81 -16.31
CA GLY A 131 13.82 -15.40 -15.00
C GLY A 131 14.35 -16.59 -14.18
N ALA A 132 15.34 -16.33 -13.34
CA ALA A 132 16.01 -17.36 -12.55
C ALA A 132 15.15 -17.96 -11.42
N LEU A 133 14.14 -17.22 -10.96
CA LEU A 133 13.27 -17.61 -9.86
C LEU A 133 12.01 -18.33 -10.36
N SER A 134 11.56 -19.33 -9.60
CA SER A 134 10.38 -20.11 -9.95
C SER A 134 9.10 -19.23 -9.88
N PRO A 135 8.29 -19.14 -10.95
CA PRO A 135 7.09 -18.29 -10.97
C PRO A 135 6.02 -18.75 -9.97
N TRP A 136 6.03 -20.03 -9.56
CA TRP A 136 5.03 -20.61 -8.66
C TRP A 136 5.00 -19.93 -7.29
N ILE A 137 6.17 -19.56 -6.75
CA ILE A 137 6.26 -18.86 -5.47
C ILE A 137 5.57 -17.50 -5.57
N PHE A 138 5.84 -16.77 -6.65
CA PHE A 138 5.23 -15.45 -6.88
C PHE A 138 3.74 -15.52 -7.17
N ILE A 139 3.24 -16.59 -7.80
CA ILE A 139 1.80 -16.84 -7.93
C ILE A 139 1.15 -16.91 -6.54
N VAL A 140 1.69 -17.72 -5.64
CA VAL A 140 1.17 -17.85 -4.27
C VAL A 140 1.24 -16.52 -3.51
N LEU A 141 2.38 -15.81 -3.59
CA LEU A 141 2.55 -14.51 -2.93
C LEU A 141 1.59 -13.45 -3.49
N THR A 142 1.35 -13.44 -4.80
CA THR A 142 0.39 -12.54 -5.44
C THR A 142 -1.02 -12.81 -4.93
N LEU A 143 -1.45 -14.08 -4.91
CA LEU A 143 -2.78 -14.46 -4.44
C LEU A 143 -2.99 -14.07 -2.97
N LEU A 144 -2.01 -14.36 -2.10
CA LEU A 144 -2.05 -13.98 -0.69
C LEU A 144 -2.10 -12.45 -0.51
N SER A 145 -1.34 -11.71 -1.30
CA SER A 145 -1.30 -10.24 -1.23
C SER A 145 -2.61 -9.61 -1.71
N VAL A 146 -3.19 -10.12 -2.80
CA VAL A 146 -4.49 -9.66 -3.32
C VAL A 146 -5.61 -9.95 -2.31
N TRP A 147 -5.65 -11.17 -1.77
CA TRP A 147 -6.62 -11.55 -0.75
C TRP A 147 -6.51 -10.64 0.48
N ARG A 148 -5.29 -10.40 0.97
CA ARG A 148 -5.04 -9.52 2.12
C ARG A 148 -5.44 -8.08 1.84
N TYR A 149 -5.14 -7.57 0.65
CA TYR A 149 -5.55 -6.24 0.21
C TYR A 149 -7.08 -6.08 0.23
N TRP A 150 -7.82 -7.03 -0.34
CA TRP A 150 -9.28 -6.99 -0.35
C TRP A 150 -9.87 -7.02 1.06
N PHE A 151 -9.41 -7.95 1.91
CA PHE A 151 -9.85 -8.06 3.29
C PHE A 151 -9.63 -6.75 4.06
N LEU A 152 -8.45 -6.15 3.97
CA LEU A 152 -8.14 -4.90 4.67
C LEU A 152 -8.97 -3.73 4.15
N LYS A 153 -9.24 -3.67 2.84
CA LYS A 153 -10.03 -2.59 2.24
C LYS A 153 -11.49 -2.65 2.70
N GLU A 154 -12.07 -3.85 2.73
CA GLU A 154 -13.42 -4.08 3.24
C GLU A 154 -13.51 -3.74 4.73
N TRP A 155 -12.62 -4.29 5.54
CA TRP A 155 -12.54 -4.02 6.99
C TRP A 155 -12.39 -2.54 7.30
N THR A 156 -11.55 -1.81 6.54
CA THR A 156 -11.38 -0.35 6.72
C THR A 156 -12.68 0.40 6.44
N GLY A 157 -13.47 -0.07 5.48
CA GLY A 157 -14.78 0.48 5.16
C GLY A 157 -15.78 0.31 6.30
N GLU A 158 -15.89 -0.91 6.82
CA GLU A 158 -16.77 -1.24 7.96
C GLU A 158 -16.40 -0.44 9.20
N LEU A 159 -15.10 -0.42 9.53
CA LEU A 159 -14.58 0.32 10.68
C LEU A 159 -14.88 1.82 10.60
N ALA A 160 -14.85 2.41 9.41
CA ALA A 160 -15.20 3.82 9.22
C ALA A 160 -16.69 4.08 9.51
N LEU A 161 -17.59 3.18 9.12
CA LEU A 161 -19.02 3.34 9.43
C LEU A 161 -19.31 3.17 10.92
N ASP A 162 -18.65 2.20 11.57
CA ASP A 162 -18.80 1.96 13.00
C ASP A 162 -18.33 3.17 13.82
N PHE A 163 -17.16 3.73 13.48
CA PHE A 163 -16.69 4.96 14.12
C PHE A 163 -17.63 6.14 13.91
N GLU A 164 -18.15 6.34 12.69
CA GLU A 164 -19.12 7.40 12.43
C GLU A 164 -20.35 7.25 13.34
N LYS A 165 -20.90 6.03 13.44
CA LYS A 165 -22.07 5.72 14.27
C LYS A 165 -21.81 6.03 15.74
N THR A 166 -20.72 5.51 16.31
CA THR A 166 -20.36 5.73 17.73
C THR A 166 -20.16 7.20 18.05
N ILE A 167 -19.52 7.97 17.15
CA ILE A 167 -19.32 9.41 17.36
C ILE A 167 -20.66 10.14 17.36
N ARG A 168 -21.59 9.81 16.44
CA ARG A 168 -22.92 10.44 16.40
C ARG A 168 -23.74 10.16 17.65
N GLU A 169 -23.71 8.93 18.16
CA GLU A 169 -24.41 8.55 19.39
C GLU A 169 -23.88 9.32 20.62
N ASN A 170 -22.56 9.53 20.71
CA ASN A 170 -21.95 10.29 21.80
C ASN A 170 -22.19 11.80 21.73
N THR A 171 -22.49 12.36 20.55
CA THR A 171 -22.77 13.80 20.41
C THR A 171 -24.22 14.17 20.77
N ILE A 172 -25.14 13.20 20.78
CA ILE A 172 -26.57 13.43 21.07
C ILE A 172 -26.87 13.34 22.58
N ASN A 173 -26.03 12.65 23.35
CA ASN A 173 -26.15 12.51 24.80
C ASN A 173 -25.43 13.65 25.53
#